data_AF-A0A399XBG7-F1
#
_entry.id   AF-A0A399XBG7-F1
#
_cell.length_a   1.000
_cell.length_b   1.000
_cell.length_c   1.000
_cell.angle_alpha   90.00
_cell.angle_beta   90.00
_cell.angle_gamma   90.00
#
_symmetry.space_group_name_H-M   'P 1'
#
loop_
_entity.id
_entity.type
_entity.pdbx_description
1 polymer ?
#
loop_
_entity_poly.entity_id
_entity_poly.type
_entity_poly.pdbx_seq_one_letter_code
_entity_poly.pdbx_strand_id
1 'polypeptide(L)'
;MWATYDLFPTIAEICGASVPTGLDGISFAPTLLGLSQVRKHHFLYFEYPEGTQQQAVIRGDLKIVRPNLKNAPEAVELYDLSADPTESNDLAKQRPQAVRELLALAEREHLPSRDFPIQALDQGAQAKWLDLSQDRRRQVVVDREEGQYLGHVSTLLLEDQRTILATYPRGHGKGPIVLKKSTNGGLTWSGRLPVPENWATSLETPTVFRTIDPSGKKRLILWSGLYPARLSFSEDDGANWTPLKPAGDWGGIVVMGFVERLSDGRYLAMFHDDGRFFRAGGKAAGTFTLYKTFSSDGGLSWSLPEEVLSRSDVHLCEPGLVRSPDGKRMALLLRENRRLKNSFVIVSEDEGASWSEPREVVRELTGDRHTAKYAPDGRLVISFRDMASGSPTYGDWVAWVGRFEDIESGKPGQYRVRLMDNLQGADCAYPGVEVLPDGTFVCTTYGHWEAGKPPYIVSVRFKLTELDRLAMESAGR
;
A
#
# COMPACT_ATOMS: atom_id res chain seq x y z
N MET A 1 -27.77 0.30 25.39
CA MET A 1 -26.66 1.03 26.04
C MET A 1 -26.38 2.27 25.23
N TRP A 2 -26.04 3.39 25.87
CA TRP A 2 -25.71 4.67 25.24
C TRP A 2 -24.37 5.17 25.82
N ALA A 3 -23.75 6.13 25.15
CA ALA A 3 -22.51 6.79 25.57
C ALA A 3 -22.64 8.32 25.48
N THR A 4 -21.73 9.05 26.13
CA THR A 4 -21.80 10.52 26.20
C THR A 4 -21.86 11.20 24.83
N TYR A 5 -21.19 10.65 23.82
CA TYR A 5 -21.24 11.16 22.44
C TYR A 5 -22.60 10.97 21.74
N ASP A 6 -23.51 10.18 22.31
CA ASP A 6 -24.90 10.05 21.84
C ASP A 6 -25.77 11.25 22.24
N LEU A 7 -25.34 12.06 23.23
CA LEU A 7 -26.10 13.21 23.69
C LEU A 7 -26.28 14.26 22.60
N PHE A 8 -25.23 14.55 21.83
CA PHE A 8 -25.28 15.56 20.77
C PHE A 8 -26.33 15.23 19.69
N PRO A 9 -26.31 14.07 19.01
CA PRO A 9 -27.34 13.74 18.03
C PRO A 9 -28.73 13.60 18.66
N THR A 10 -28.83 13.16 19.91
CA THR A 10 -30.11 13.06 20.63
C THR A 10 -30.74 14.44 20.88
N ILE A 11 -29.96 15.39 21.41
CA ILE A 11 -30.43 16.76 21.67
C ILE A 11 -30.77 17.47 20.36
N ALA A 12 -29.91 17.32 19.34
CA ALA A 12 -30.17 17.89 18.02
C ALA A 12 -31.49 17.37 17.43
N GLU A 13 -31.74 16.06 17.50
CA GLU A 13 -33.00 15.47 17.03
C GLU A 13 -34.22 15.99 17.82
N ILE A 14 -34.14 16.03 19.15
CA ILE A 14 -35.23 16.55 20.02
C ILE A 14 -35.53 18.03 19.72
N CYS A 15 -34.49 18.83 19.43
CA CYS A 15 -34.62 20.24 19.10
C CYS A 15 -35.02 20.50 17.63
N GLY A 16 -35.12 19.47 16.78
CA GLY A 16 -35.37 19.63 15.35
C GLY A 16 -34.21 20.25 14.57
N ALA A 17 -32.99 20.19 15.10
CA ALA A 17 -31.78 20.67 14.45
C ALA A 17 -31.21 19.61 13.49
N SER A 18 -30.47 20.06 12.47
CA SER A 18 -29.75 19.16 11.56
C SER A 18 -28.59 18.47 12.27
N VAL A 19 -28.51 17.15 12.17
CA VAL A 19 -27.40 16.34 12.70
C VAL A 19 -26.29 16.24 11.63
N PRO A 20 -25.05 16.67 11.93
CA PRO A 20 -23.89 16.47 11.05
C PRO A 20 -23.64 15.00 10.71
N THR A 21 -23.09 14.75 9.52
CA THR A 21 -22.64 13.40 9.11
C THR A 21 -21.29 13.07 9.71
N GLY A 22 -20.99 11.77 9.89
CA GLY A 22 -19.69 11.30 10.38
C GLY A 22 -19.52 11.32 11.90
N LEU A 23 -20.63 11.33 12.65
CA LEU A 23 -20.61 11.18 14.11
C LEU A 23 -20.67 9.69 14.48
N ASP A 24 -19.93 9.32 15.54
CA ASP A 24 -20.06 7.99 16.16
C ASP A 24 -21.39 7.85 16.93
N GLY A 25 -21.93 8.97 17.41
CA GLY A 25 -23.13 9.00 18.24
C GLY A 25 -24.41 8.57 17.51
N ILE A 26 -25.24 7.79 18.21
CA ILE A 26 -26.56 7.36 17.77
C ILE A 26 -27.60 8.00 18.68
N SER A 27 -28.51 8.78 18.09
CA SER A 27 -29.62 9.36 18.84
C SER A 27 -30.48 8.29 19.50
N PHE A 28 -30.75 8.49 20.80
CA PHE A 28 -31.68 7.67 21.58
C PHE A 28 -32.99 8.43 21.89
N ALA A 29 -33.27 9.52 21.18
CA ALA A 29 -34.52 10.27 21.29
C ALA A 29 -35.77 9.38 21.11
N PRO A 30 -35.81 8.39 20.18
CA PRO A 30 -36.95 7.48 20.08
C PRO A 30 -37.25 6.78 21.41
N THR A 31 -36.23 6.31 22.12
CA THR A 31 -36.39 5.65 23.43
C THR A 31 -37.00 6.60 24.46
N LEU A 32 -36.56 7.86 24.51
CA LEU A 32 -37.09 8.87 25.44
C LEU A 32 -38.56 9.21 25.17
N LEU A 33 -38.98 9.11 23.90
CA LEU A 33 -40.35 9.36 23.46
C LEU A 33 -41.26 8.11 23.54
N GLY A 34 -40.77 7.00 24.10
CA GLY A 34 -41.50 5.73 24.17
C GLY A 34 -41.64 5.00 22.83
N LEU A 35 -40.85 5.38 21.83
CA LEU A 35 -40.78 4.74 20.52
C LEU A 35 -39.70 3.66 20.48
N SER A 36 -39.79 2.77 19.50
CA SER A 36 -38.81 1.70 19.32
C SER A 36 -37.47 2.22 18.80
N GLN A 37 -36.39 1.87 19.49
CA GLN A 37 -35.02 2.19 19.11
C GLN A 37 -34.49 1.22 18.05
N VAL A 38 -34.58 1.62 16.77
CA VAL A 38 -34.14 0.79 15.64
C VAL A 38 -32.61 0.77 15.52
N ARG A 39 -31.95 1.93 15.62
CA ARG A 39 -30.49 2.02 15.54
C ARG A 39 -29.86 1.78 16.90
N LYS A 40 -28.90 0.87 16.95
CA LYS A 40 -28.13 0.51 18.15
C LYS A 40 -26.65 0.44 17.82
N HIS A 41 -25.83 0.72 18.80
CA HIS A 41 -24.39 0.50 18.71
C HIS A 41 -24.07 -0.99 18.57
N HIS A 42 -23.21 -1.34 17.64
CA HIS A 42 -22.64 -2.70 17.58
C HIS A 42 -21.64 -2.93 18.71
N PHE A 43 -20.92 -1.87 19.09
CA PHE A 43 -20.04 -1.82 20.24
C PHE A 43 -19.92 -0.35 20.72
N LEU A 44 -19.47 -0.15 21.95
CA LEU A 44 -19.06 1.14 22.47
C LEU A 44 -17.56 1.12 22.74
N TYR A 45 -16.89 2.23 22.46
CA TYR A 45 -15.47 2.41 22.69
C TYR A 45 -15.20 3.65 23.54
N PHE A 46 -14.24 3.55 24.45
CA PHE A 46 -13.89 4.59 25.40
C PHE A 46 -12.38 4.67 25.60
N GLU A 47 -11.87 5.89 25.67
CA GLU A 47 -10.51 6.19 26.12
C GLU A 47 -10.55 7.32 27.15
N TYR A 48 -9.80 7.14 28.22
CA TYR A 48 -9.59 8.15 29.25
C TYR A 48 -8.09 8.46 29.31
N PRO A 49 -7.63 9.55 28.67
CA PRO A 49 -6.21 9.87 28.55
C PRO A 49 -5.58 10.46 29.83
N GLU A 50 -6.39 10.72 30.85
CA GLU A 50 -5.97 11.25 32.14
C GLU A 50 -5.59 10.13 33.13
N GLY A 51 -4.90 10.50 34.22
CA GLY A 51 -4.61 9.57 35.31
C GLY A 51 -3.73 8.38 34.91
N THR A 52 -4.24 7.16 35.16
CA THR A 52 -3.56 5.90 34.79
C THR A 52 -3.68 5.56 33.31
N GLN A 53 -4.44 6.36 32.55
CA GLN A 53 -4.79 6.12 31.16
C GLN A 53 -5.56 4.81 30.97
N GLN A 54 -6.82 4.90 30.55
CA GLN A 54 -7.70 3.74 30.47
C GLN A 54 -8.31 3.60 29.08
N GLN A 55 -8.60 2.36 28.70
CA GLN A 55 -9.31 2.05 27.47
C GLN A 55 -10.33 0.96 27.76
N ALA A 56 -11.53 1.07 27.17
CA ALA A 56 -12.57 0.06 27.31
C ALA A 56 -13.35 -0.13 26.01
N VAL A 57 -13.81 -1.36 25.80
CA VAL A 57 -14.75 -1.71 24.72
C VAL A 57 -15.90 -2.51 25.31
N ILE A 58 -17.14 -2.18 24.92
CA ILE A 58 -18.33 -2.96 25.25
C ILE A 58 -18.94 -3.49 23.96
N ARG A 59 -19.13 -4.81 23.82
CA ARG A 59 -19.78 -5.43 22.66
C ARG A 59 -20.74 -6.52 23.11
N GLY A 60 -22.03 -6.30 22.89
CA GLY A 60 -23.08 -7.12 23.51
C GLY A 60 -23.00 -7.03 25.03
N ASP A 61 -22.91 -8.17 25.70
CA ASP A 61 -22.80 -8.24 27.17
C ASP A 61 -21.36 -8.23 27.67
N LEU A 62 -20.35 -8.25 26.79
CA LEU A 62 -18.95 -8.30 27.20
C LEU A 62 -18.33 -6.90 27.25
N LYS A 63 -17.60 -6.62 28.33
CA LYS A 63 -16.78 -5.42 28.48
C LYS A 63 -15.33 -5.82 28.73
N ILE A 64 -14.41 -5.25 27.95
CA ILE A 64 -12.98 -5.32 28.21
C ILE A 64 -12.50 -3.98 28.77
N VAL A 65 -11.56 -4.03 29.72
CA VAL A 65 -10.94 -2.84 30.31
C VAL A 65 -9.43 -3.03 30.33
N ARG A 66 -8.70 -1.97 29.95
CA ARG A 66 -7.26 -1.82 30.18
C ARG A 66 -7.09 -0.71 31.22
N PRO A 67 -6.95 -1.05 32.51
CA PRO A 67 -7.14 -0.10 33.61
C PRO A 67 -5.95 0.84 33.84
N ASN A 68 -4.77 0.55 33.27
CA ASN A 68 -3.56 1.30 33.53
C ASN A 68 -2.57 1.25 32.35
N LEU A 69 -2.93 1.90 31.25
CA LEU A 69 -2.08 2.01 30.06
C LEU A 69 -0.75 2.72 30.35
N LYS A 70 -0.73 3.63 31.33
CA LYS A 70 0.45 4.42 31.64
C LYS A 70 1.59 3.60 32.26
N ASN A 71 1.26 2.69 33.18
CA ASN A 71 2.27 1.96 33.96
C ASN A 71 2.20 0.43 33.82
N ALA A 72 1.10 -0.12 33.29
CA ALA A 72 0.90 -1.55 33.09
C ALA A 72 0.11 -1.79 31.78
N PRO A 73 0.66 -1.43 30.61
CA PRO A 73 -0.05 -1.44 29.34
C PRO A 73 -0.59 -2.81 28.91
N GLU A 74 -0.01 -3.90 29.42
CA GLU A 74 -0.44 -5.28 29.22
C GLU A 74 -1.60 -5.72 30.12
N ALA A 75 -1.93 -4.97 31.17
CA ALA A 75 -3.02 -5.31 32.07
C ALA A 75 -4.37 -5.24 31.34
N VAL A 76 -5.16 -6.31 31.48
CA VAL A 76 -6.46 -6.45 30.83
C VAL A 76 -7.42 -7.23 31.72
N GLU A 77 -8.65 -6.75 31.76
CA GLU A 77 -9.76 -7.34 32.52
C GLU A 77 -10.95 -7.54 31.56
N LEU A 78 -11.70 -8.62 31.76
CA LEU A 78 -12.87 -8.93 30.93
C LEU A 78 -14.07 -9.27 31.84
N TYR A 79 -15.19 -8.62 31.58
CA TYR A 79 -16.42 -8.79 32.36
C TYR A 79 -17.60 -9.18 31.46
N ASP A 80 -18.52 -9.96 32.02
CA ASP A 80 -19.81 -10.29 31.40
C ASP A 80 -20.90 -9.50 32.14
N LEU A 81 -21.28 -8.35 31.58
CA LEU A 81 -22.21 -7.38 32.17
C LEU A 81 -23.62 -7.94 32.37
N SER A 82 -23.98 -9.03 31.68
CA SER A 82 -25.28 -9.68 31.88
C SER A 82 -25.37 -10.41 33.22
N ALA A 83 -24.25 -10.96 33.69
CA ALA A 83 -24.14 -11.74 34.92
C ALA A 83 -23.44 -10.96 36.05
N ASP A 84 -22.58 -10.01 35.70
CA ASP A 84 -21.78 -9.20 36.62
C ASP A 84 -21.81 -7.70 36.23
N PRO A 85 -22.93 -7.00 36.51
CA PRO A 85 -23.04 -5.57 36.24
C PRO A 85 -22.07 -4.69 37.07
N THR A 86 -21.49 -5.26 38.13
CA THR A 86 -20.56 -4.58 39.04
C THR A 86 -19.09 -4.80 38.68
N GLU A 87 -18.80 -5.55 37.61
CA GLU A 87 -17.44 -5.80 37.12
C GLU A 87 -16.51 -6.38 38.20
N SER A 88 -17.04 -7.28 39.03
CA SER A 88 -16.34 -7.86 40.18
C SER A 88 -15.62 -9.18 39.89
N ASN A 89 -15.94 -9.85 38.78
CA ASN A 89 -15.37 -11.15 38.40
C ASN A 89 -14.64 -11.07 37.05
N ASP A 90 -13.32 -10.94 37.10
CA ASP A 90 -12.48 -10.92 35.89
C ASP A 90 -12.40 -12.31 35.21
N LEU A 91 -12.87 -12.35 33.96
CA LEU A 91 -12.92 -13.51 33.09
C LEU A 91 -11.76 -13.56 32.08
N ALA A 92 -10.81 -12.61 32.08
CA ALA A 92 -9.82 -12.46 31.01
C ALA A 92 -9.01 -13.74 30.76
N LYS A 93 -8.56 -14.40 31.84
CA LYS A 93 -7.83 -15.68 31.75
C LYS A 93 -8.69 -16.85 31.27
N GLN A 94 -9.99 -16.79 31.51
CA GLN A 94 -10.94 -17.87 31.24
C GLN A 94 -11.52 -17.79 29.82
N ARG A 95 -11.54 -16.58 29.22
CA ARG A 95 -12.05 -16.33 27.86
C ARG A 95 -11.03 -15.60 26.98
N PRO A 96 -9.84 -16.18 26.71
CA PRO A 96 -8.76 -15.52 25.97
C PRO A 96 -9.13 -15.16 24.52
N GLN A 97 -10.08 -15.88 23.91
CA GLN A 97 -10.56 -15.54 22.57
C GLN A 97 -11.35 -14.23 22.57
N ALA A 98 -12.25 -14.03 23.54
CA ALA A 98 -13.02 -12.80 23.67
C ALA A 98 -12.10 -11.60 23.97
N VAL A 99 -11.08 -11.80 24.81
CA VAL A 99 -10.04 -10.79 25.06
C VAL A 99 -9.39 -10.34 23.75
N ARG A 100 -8.93 -11.29 22.92
CA ARG A 100 -8.31 -10.97 21.63
C ARG A 100 -9.25 -10.21 20.69
N GLU A 101 -10.50 -10.65 20.58
CA GLU A 101 -11.48 -10.02 19.69
C GLU A 101 -11.80 -8.57 20.10
N LEU A 102 -11.94 -8.30 21.41
CA LEU A 102 -12.24 -6.96 21.90
C LEU A 102 -11.01 -6.04 21.93
N LEU A 103 -9.80 -6.57 22.17
CA LEU A 103 -8.56 -5.79 22.01
C LEU A 103 -8.31 -5.42 20.55
N ALA A 104 -8.55 -6.32 19.60
CA ALA A 104 -8.44 -6.02 18.17
C ALA A 104 -9.46 -4.94 17.74
N LEU A 105 -10.64 -4.93 18.38
CA LEU A 105 -11.61 -3.86 18.22
C LEU A 105 -11.05 -2.53 18.77
N ALA A 106 -10.52 -2.52 19.99
CA ALA A 106 -9.91 -1.32 20.58
C ALA A 106 -8.75 -0.74 19.77
N GLU A 107 -7.87 -1.61 19.24
CA GLU A 107 -6.74 -1.22 18.39
C GLU A 107 -7.20 -0.59 17.07
N ARG A 108 -8.27 -1.13 16.48
CA ARG A 108 -8.86 -0.61 15.24
C ARG A 108 -9.47 0.79 15.43
N GLU A 109 -10.17 0.99 16.54
CA GLU A 109 -10.93 2.23 16.80
C GLU A 109 -10.06 3.35 17.40
N HIS A 110 -8.89 3.04 17.97
CA HIS A 110 -7.99 4.05 18.53
C HIS A 110 -7.51 5.03 17.46
N LEU A 111 -7.63 6.33 17.73
CA LEU A 111 -7.07 7.40 16.91
C LEU A 111 -6.14 8.26 17.79
N PRO A 112 -4.84 8.37 17.44
CA PRO A 112 -3.91 9.20 18.21
C PRO A 112 -4.38 10.64 18.30
N SER A 113 -4.33 11.21 19.49
CA SER A 113 -4.68 12.61 19.74
C SER A 113 -3.43 13.41 20.09
N ARG A 114 -3.16 14.47 19.32
CA ARG A 114 -2.06 15.40 19.63
C ARG A 114 -2.27 16.09 20.98
N ASP A 115 -3.52 16.41 21.30
CA ASP A 115 -3.86 17.18 22.49
C ASP A 115 -4.04 16.28 23.72
N PHE A 116 -4.39 14.99 23.51
CA PHE A 116 -4.62 14.01 24.57
C PHE A 116 -3.93 12.66 24.30
N PRO A 117 -2.58 12.61 24.29
CA PRO A 117 -1.85 11.40 23.93
C PRO A 117 -1.93 10.32 25.02
N ILE A 118 -2.08 9.07 24.59
CA ILE A 118 -1.93 7.87 25.41
C ILE A 118 -0.70 7.13 24.90
N GLN A 119 0.47 7.41 25.49
CA GLN A 119 1.76 6.91 24.98
C GLN A 119 1.82 5.39 24.81
N ALA A 120 1.18 4.58 25.64
CA ALA A 120 1.19 3.13 25.44
C ALA A 120 0.42 2.66 24.20
N LEU A 121 -0.51 3.48 23.71
CA LEU A 121 -1.23 3.24 22.45
C LEU A 121 -0.52 3.96 21.29
N ASP A 122 -0.05 5.19 21.53
CA ASP A 122 0.55 6.08 20.52
C ASP A 122 2.02 5.73 20.21
N GLN A 123 2.82 5.46 21.25
CA GLN A 123 4.26 5.12 21.18
C GLN A 123 4.50 3.60 21.20
N GLY A 124 3.42 2.81 21.23
CA GLY A 124 3.46 1.35 21.29
C GLY A 124 3.34 0.64 19.94
N ALA A 125 2.93 1.33 18.87
CA ALA A 125 2.72 0.67 17.60
C ALA A 125 3.96 0.73 16.69
N GLN A 126 5.21 0.61 17.14
CA GLN A 126 6.27 0.34 16.14
C GLN A 126 5.85 -0.90 15.35
N ALA A 127 5.81 -0.78 14.02
CA ALA A 127 5.45 -1.92 13.19
C ALA A 127 6.36 -3.08 13.55
N LYS A 128 5.77 -4.23 13.92
CA LYS A 128 6.56 -5.36 14.40
C LYS A 128 7.47 -5.82 13.27
N TRP A 129 8.74 -5.98 13.59
CA TRP A 129 9.74 -6.44 12.64
C TRP A 129 9.68 -7.95 12.47
N LEU A 130 9.58 -8.38 11.22
CA LEU A 130 9.69 -9.77 10.80
C LEU A 130 10.79 -9.88 9.76
N ASP A 131 11.62 -10.92 9.84
CA ASP A 131 12.71 -11.14 8.88
C ASP A 131 12.50 -12.48 8.16
N LEU A 132 12.24 -12.41 6.85
CA LEU A 132 12.12 -13.55 5.95
C LEU A 132 13.36 -13.75 5.07
N SER A 133 14.38 -12.89 5.20
CA SER A 133 15.53 -12.83 4.29
C SER A 133 16.32 -14.14 4.21
N GLN A 134 16.28 -14.96 5.27
CA GLN A 134 16.95 -16.25 5.34
C GLN A 134 16.07 -17.44 4.96
N ASP A 135 14.75 -17.25 4.75
CA ASP A 135 13.85 -18.36 4.38
C ASP A 135 13.88 -18.63 2.87
N ARG A 136 14.93 -19.35 2.46
CA ARG A 136 15.19 -19.72 1.05
C ARG A 136 14.03 -20.46 0.38
N ARG A 137 13.15 -21.13 1.14
CA ARG A 137 12.00 -21.87 0.58
C ARG A 137 10.94 -20.96 -0.05
N ARG A 138 10.97 -19.66 0.29
CA ARG A 138 10.05 -18.64 -0.24
C ARG A 138 10.59 -17.94 -1.48
N GLN A 139 11.88 -18.10 -1.75
CA GLN A 139 12.65 -17.35 -2.75
C GLN A 139 12.74 -18.15 -4.05
N VAL A 140 12.31 -17.55 -5.16
CA VAL A 140 12.35 -18.15 -6.49
C VAL A 140 13.12 -17.23 -7.41
N VAL A 141 14.21 -17.71 -8.01
CA VAL A 141 14.95 -16.96 -9.03
C VAL A 141 14.10 -16.83 -10.29
N VAL A 142 13.80 -15.60 -10.69
CA VAL A 142 13.03 -15.29 -11.91
C VAL A 142 13.94 -15.29 -13.11
N ASP A 143 15.05 -14.54 -13.05
CA ASP A 143 16.08 -14.52 -14.08
C ASP A 143 17.42 -14.08 -13.49
N ARG A 144 18.51 -14.62 -14.03
CA ARG A 144 19.88 -14.21 -13.73
C ARG A 144 20.76 -14.46 -14.95
N GLU A 145 21.79 -13.65 -15.10
CA GLU A 145 22.74 -13.79 -16.19
C GLU A 145 24.13 -13.35 -15.72
N GLU A 146 25.14 -14.19 -15.93
CA GLU A 146 26.50 -13.91 -15.45
C GLU A 146 27.05 -12.64 -16.11
N GLY A 147 27.62 -11.75 -15.30
CA GLY A 147 28.17 -10.47 -15.77
C GLY A 147 27.13 -9.43 -16.21
N GLN A 148 25.83 -9.72 -16.15
CA GLN A 148 24.78 -8.84 -16.63
C GLN A 148 23.89 -8.33 -15.49
N TYR A 149 23.68 -7.03 -15.45
CA TYR A 149 22.71 -6.39 -14.58
C TYR A 149 21.29 -6.66 -15.09
N LEU A 150 20.43 -7.26 -14.27
CA LEU A 150 18.99 -7.38 -14.54
C LEU A 150 18.23 -6.64 -13.43
N GLY A 151 17.48 -5.61 -13.82
CA GLY A 151 16.89 -4.64 -12.89
C GLY A 151 15.41 -4.42 -13.06
N HIS A 152 14.85 -3.52 -12.25
CA HIS A 152 13.57 -2.82 -12.45
C HIS A 152 12.46 -3.65 -13.14
N VAL A 153 12.02 -4.70 -12.46
CA VAL A 153 10.96 -5.58 -12.96
C VAL A 153 9.59 -5.00 -12.69
N SER A 154 8.71 -5.09 -13.68
CA SER A 154 7.27 -4.89 -13.54
C SER A 154 6.57 -6.24 -13.72
N THR A 155 5.62 -6.55 -12.84
CA THR A 155 4.81 -7.76 -12.94
C THR A 155 3.34 -7.44 -13.23
N LEU A 156 2.64 -8.44 -13.75
CA LEU A 156 1.19 -8.40 -13.89
C LEU A 156 0.62 -9.81 -13.73
N LEU A 157 -0.26 -10.01 -12.73
CA LEU A 157 -1.09 -11.20 -12.63
C LEU A 157 -2.23 -11.14 -13.66
N LEU A 158 -2.36 -12.19 -14.47
CA LEU A 158 -3.42 -12.31 -15.45
C LEU A 158 -4.74 -12.79 -14.81
N GLU A 159 -5.83 -12.64 -15.56
CA GLU A 159 -7.18 -12.95 -15.08
C GLU A 159 -7.44 -14.46 -14.89
N ASP A 160 -6.55 -15.33 -15.38
CA ASP A 160 -6.55 -16.74 -15.03
C ASP A 160 -6.10 -17.00 -13.57
N GLN A 161 -5.74 -15.93 -12.85
CA GLN A 161 -5.40 -15.87 -11.43
C GLN A 161 -4.21 -16.74 -11.02
N ARG A 162 -3.38 -17.13 -11.99
CA ARG A 162 -2.17 -17.95 -11.75
C ARG A 162 -0.99 -17.55 -12.62
N THR A 163 -1.24 -16.98 -13.80
CA THR A 163 -0.19 -16.60 -14.73
C THR A 163 0.31 -15.21 -14.39
N ILE A 164 1.60 -15.08 -14.14
CA ILE A 164 2.26 -13.79 -13.84
C ILE A 164 3.22 -13.50 -14.99
N LEU A 165 3.06 -12.33 -15.61
CA LEU A 165 4.06 -11.79 -16.54
C LEU A 165 5.10 -10.99 -15.76
N ALA A 166 6.35 -11.04 -16.20
CA ALA A 166 7.43 -10.20 -15.69
C ALA A 166 8.18 -9.57 -16.85
N THR A 167 8.26 -8.24 -16.87
CA THR A 167 8.98 -7.46 -17.87
C THR A 167 10.04 -6.59 -17.20
N TYR A 168 11.23 -6.55 -17.75
CA TYR A 168 12.37 -5.84 -17.16
C TYR A 168 13.41 -5.49 -18.24
N PRO A 169 14.24 -4.47 -18.04
CA PRO A 169 15.36 -4.21 -18.92
C PRO A 169 16.51 -5.17 -18.63
N ARG A 170 17.21 -5.63 -19.68
CA ARG A 170 18.55 -6.22 -19.56
C ARG A 170 19.58 -5.12 -19.33
N GLY A 171 19.51 -4.48 -18.16
CA GLY A 171 20.39 -3.41 -17.72
C GLY A 171 19.83 -2.63 -16.53
N HIS A 172 20.56 -1.62 -16.08
CA HIS A 172 20.18 -0.74 -14.97
C HIS A 172 19.34 0.44 -15.49
N GLY A 173 18.03 0.24 -15.56
CA GLY A 173 17.08 1.28 -16.00
C GLY A 173 17.25 1.71 -17.46
N LYS A 174 17.88 0.86 -18.30
CA LYS A 174 18.02 1.01 -19.75
C LYS A 174 18.40 -0.32 -20.39
N GLY A 175 18.10 -0.50 -21.67
CA GLY A 175 18.48 -1.69 -22.45
C GLY A 175 17.28 -2.49 -22.94
N PRO A 176 17.52 -3.58 -23.68
CA PRO A 176 16.45 -4.38 -24.27
C PRO A 176 15.45 -4.88 -23.23
N ILE A 177 14.16 -4.72 -23.52
CA ILE A 177 13.11 -5.26 -22.65
C ILE A 177 13.06 -6.78 -22.83
N VAL A 178 13.07 -7.48 -21.71
CA VAL A 178 12.91 -8.93 -21.59
C VAL A 178 11.53 -9.23 -21.04
N LEU A 179 10.90 -10.29 -21.54
CA LEU A 179 9.64 -10.83 -21.05
C LEU A 179 9.83 -12.27 -20.56
N LYS A 180 9.32 -12.59 -19.37
CA LYS A 180 9.17 -13.95 -18.86
C LYS A 180 7.76 -14.13 -18.29
N LYS A 181 7.34 -15.38 -18.09
CA LYS A 181 6.10 -15.67 -17.38
C LYS A 181 6.24 -16.84 -16.42
N SER A 182 5.43 -16.82 -15.38
CA SER A 182 5.11 -17.96 -14.53
C SER A 182 3.66 -18.37 -14.82
N THR A 183 3.35 -19.65 -14.91
CA THR A 183 1.97 -20.17 -15.09
C THR A 183 1.40 -20.83 -13.85
N ASN A 184 2.13 -20.76 -12.73
CA ASN A 184 1.83 -21.45 -11.47
C ASN A 184 2.04 -20.55 -10.25
N GLY A 185 1.69 -19.27 -10.37
CA GLY A 185 1.69 -18.32 -9.25
C GLY A 185 3.10 -18.01 -8.71
N GLY A 186 4.09 -17.93 -9.61
CA GLY A 186 5.46 -17.55 -9.28
C GLY A 186 6.32 -18.68 -8.72
N LEU A 187 5.87 -19.94 -8.74
CA LEU A 187 6.64 -21.09 -8.27
C LEU A 187 7.79 -21.46 -9.21
N THR A 188 7.57 -21.30 -10.52
CA THR A 188 8.60 -21.47 -11.56
C THR A 188 8.40 -20.44 -12.67
N TRP A 189 9.48 -20.12 -13.39
CA TRP A 189 9.48 -19.15 -14.49
C TRP A 189 9.96 -19.78 -15.81
N SER A 190 9.40 -19.31 -16.92
CA SER A 190 9.76 -19.75 -18.28
C SER A 190 11.21 -19.39 -18.66
N GLY A 191 11.64 -19.74 -19.87
CA GLY A 191 12.73 -19.01 -20.52
C GLY A 191 12.34 -17.57 -20.88
N ARG A 192 13.28 -16.78 -21.42
CA ARG A 192 12.98 -15.47 -22.03
C ARG A 192 12.10 -15.69 -23.26
N LEU A 193 10.98 -15.00 -23.31
CA LEU A 193 9.99 -15.11 -24.38
C LEU A 193 10.38 -14.21 -25.56
N PRO A 194 9.96 -14.57 -26.80
CA PRO A 194 10.14 -13.68 -27.95
C PRO A 194 9.37 -12.38 -27.74
N VAL A 195 9.98 -11.28 -28.16
CA VAL A 195 9.41 -9.93 -28.10
C VAL A 195 9.69 -9.22 -29.42
N PRO A 196 8.94 -8.16 -29.77
CA PRO A 196 9.20 -7.36 -30.95
C PRO A 196 10.64 -6.83 -30.98
N GLU A 197 11.29 -6.85 -32.14
CA GLU A 197 12.71 -6.47 -32.30
C GLU A 197 13.01 -5.08 -31.73
N ASN A 198 12.13 -4.10 -31.95
CA ASN A 198 12.35 -2.73 -31.51
C ASN A 198 12.24 -2.52 -29.99
N TRP A 199 11.85 -3.53 -29.20
CA TRP A 199 11.99 -3.50 -27.74
C TRP A 199 13.45 -3.41 -27.30
N ALA A 200 14.39 -3.79 -28.16
CA ALA A 200 15.83 -3.57 -27.97
C ALA A 200 16.21 -2.08 -27.88
N THR A 201 15.36 -1.19 -28.40
CA THR A 201 15.60 0.26 -28.38
C THR A 201 15.05 0.96 -27.13
N SER A 202 14.53 0.21 -26.14
CA SER A 202 14.07 0.79 -24.87
C SER A 202 15.21 1.51 -24.16
N LEU A 203 14.92 2.71 -23.66
CA LEU A 203 15.89 3.55 -22.97
C LEU A 203 15.64 3.61 -21.46
N GLU A 204 14.61 2.92 -20.98
CA GLU A 204 14.11 3.04 -19.61
C GLU A 204 13.52 1.72 -19.09
N THR A 205 13.16 1.72 -17.81
CA THR A 205 12.41 0.66 -17.15
C THR A 205 11.04 0.43 -17.80
N PRO A 206 10.69 -0.80 -18.20
CA PRO A 206 9.36 -1.09 -18.69
C PRO A 206 8.35 -1.22 -17.54
N THR A 207 7.13 -0.77 -17.78
CA THR A 207 5.99 -0.98 -16.87
C THR A 207 4.84 -1.62 -17.65
N VAL A 208 4.07 -2.49 -17.01
CA VAL A 208 2.99 -3.25 -17.69
C VAL A 208 1.69 -3.20 -16.89
N PHE A 209 0.58 -2.96 -17.59
CA PHE A 209 -0.75 -2.79 -16.99
C PHE A 209 -1.84 -3.45 -17.83
N ARG A 210 -2.94 -3.85 -17.17
CA ARG A 210 -4.18 -4.29 -17.83
C ARG A 210 -5.10 -3.08 -18.03
N THR A 211 -5.62 -2.92 -19.24
CA THR A 211 -6.67 -1.94 -19.56
C THR A 211 -7.85 -2.62 -20.27
N ILE A 212 -9.02 -2.00 -20.19
CA ILE A 212 -10.27 -2.49 -20.77
C ILE A 212 -10.96 -1.29 -21.43
N ASP A 213 -11.22 -1.37 -22.73
CA ASP A 213 -11.89 -0.30 -23.45
C ASP A 213 -13.41 -0.27 -23.20
N PRO A 214 -14.14 0.77 -23.65
CA PRO A 214 -15.59 0.87 -23.44
C PRO A 214 -16.40 -0.29 -24.05
N SER A 215 -15.85 -1.04 -25.01
CA SER A 215 -16.49 -2.22 -25.61
C SER A 215 -16.23 -3.50 -24.80
N GLY A 216 -15.44 -3.43 -23.73
CA GLY A 216 -15.02 -4.56 -22.91
C GLY A 216 -13.79 -5.30 -23.46
N LYS A 217 -13.14 -4.78 -24.51
CA LYS A 217 -11.95 -5.40 -25.08
C LYS A 217 -10.77 -5.17 -24.14
N LYS A 218 -10.14 -6.27 -23.72
CA LYS A 218 -9.05 -6.27 -22.76
C LYS A 218 -7.71 -6.18 -23.48
N ARG A 219 -6.79 -5.39 -22.92
CA ARG A 219 -5.44 -5.19 -23.42
C ARG A 219 -4.43 -5.25 -22.29
N LEU A 220 -3.23 -5.70 -22.62
CA LEU A 220 -2.04 -5.41 -21.83
C LEU A 220 -1.31 -4.25 -22.50
N ILE A 221 -0.93 -3.24 -21.73
CA ILE A 221 -0.17 -2.09 -22.20
C ILE A 221 1.19 -2.13 -21.51
N LEU A 222 2.25 -2.16 -22.30
CA LEU A 222 3.63 -2.07 -21.86
C LEU A 222 4.21 -0.71 -22.28
N TRP A 223 4.96 -0.09 -21.38
CA TRP A 223 5.60 1.20 -21.61
C TRP A 223 7.12 1.11 -21.68
N SER A 224 7.72 2.09 -22.35
CA SER A 224 9.15 2.42 -22.33
C SER A 224 9.23 3.95 -22.21
N GLY A 225 9.78 4.45 -21.10
CA GLY A 225 9.88 5.89 -20.83
C GLY A 225 10.98 6.61 -21.62
N LEU A 226 11.38 7.75 -21.05
CA LEU A 226 12.12 8.87 -21.64
C LEU A 226 11.42 9.50 -22.84
N TYR A 227 12.05 10.48 -23.50
CA TYR A 227 11.47 11.12 -24.68
C TYR A 227 11.82 10.36 -25.98
N PRO A 228 10.83 10.09 -26.86
CA PRO A 228 9.40 10.08 -26.57
C PRO A 228 9.02 8.85 -25.74
N ALA A 229 8.01 8.98 -24.88
CA ALA A 229 7.43 7.83 -24.20
C ALA A 229 6.77 6.95 -25.27
N ARG A 230 7.02 5.64 -25.18
CA ARG A 230 6.51 4.66 -26.14
C ARG A 230 5.71 3.59 -25.45
N LEU A 231 4.71 3.07 -26.14
CA LEU A 231 3.93 1.93 -25.70
C LEU A 231 3.93 0.79 -26.71
N SER A 232 3.72 -0.41 -26.20
CA SER A 232 3.44 -1.65 -26.92
C SER A 232 2.21 -2.27 -26.27
N PHE A 233 1.42 -3.03 -27.01
CA PHE A 233 0.23 -3.67 -26.45
C PHE A 233 0.04 -5.10 -26.96
N SER A 234 -0.69 -5.88 -26.15
CA SER A 234 -1.16 -7.22 -26.46
C SER A 234 -2.68 -7.29 -26.25
N GLU A 235 -3.37 -8.02 -27.14
CA GLU A 235 -4.82 -8.30 -27.07
C GLU A 235 -5.09 -9.79 -26.77
N ASP A 236 -4.05 -10.56 -26.46
CA ASP A 236 -4.07 -12.01 -26.27
C ASP A 236 -3.23 -12.44 -25.06
N ASP A 237 -3.32 -11.65 -23.99
CA ASP A 237 -2.71 -11.96 -22.68
C ASP A 237 -1.19 -12.17 -22.74
N GLY A 238 -0.54 -11.40 -23.61
CA GLY A 238 0.91 -11.34 -23.73
C GLY A 238 1.52 -12.42 -24.62
N ALA A 239 0.70 -13.15 -25.38
CA ALA A 239 1.20 -14.11 -26.37
C ALA A 239 1.83 -13.40 -27.57
N ASN A 240 1.21 -12.32 -28.06
CA ASN A 240 1.74 -11.46 -29.11
C ASN A 240 1.72 -10.00 -28.67
N TRP A 241 2.76 -9.26 -29.07
CA TRP A 241 2.93 -7.84 -28.74
C TRP A 241 3.18 -7.02 -30.00
N THR A 242 2.65 -5.81 -30.03
CA THR A 242 2.97 -4.83 -31.08
C THR A 242 4.37 -4.21 -30.88
N PRO A 243 5.06 -3.73 -31.92
CA PRO A 243 6.27 -2.94 -31.75
C PRO A 243 6.02 -1.68 -30.89
N LEU A 244 7.05 -1.20 -30.18
CA LEU A 244 6.99 0.06 -29.44
C LEU A 244 6.70 1.23 -30.41
N LYS A 245 5.71 2.07 -30.06
CA LYS A 245 5.34 3.27 -30.80
C LYS A 245 5.22 4.47 -29.87
N PRO A 246 5.58 5.70 -30.31
CA PRO A 246 5.37 6.90 -29.50
C PRO A 246 3.91 7.04 -29.07
N ALA A 247 3.69 7.34 -27.78
CA ALA A 247 2.37 7.63 -27.24
C ALA A 247 1.94 9.09 -27.51
N GLY A 248 2.91 9.96 -27.80
CA GLY A 248 2.73 11.37 -28.13
C GLY A 248 4.08 12.08 -28.21
N ASP A 249 4.05 13.40 -28.35
CA ASP A 249 5.25 14.26 -28.33
C ASP A 249 5.62 14.68 -26.91
N TRP A 250 5.81 13.69 -26.03
CA TRP A 250 6.17 13.88 -24.63
C TRP A 250 6.90 12.64 -24.11
N GLY A 251 7.58 12.77 -22.97
CA GLY A 251 8.27 11.68 -22.28
C GLY A 251 8.29 11.84 -20.77
N GLY A 252 9.06 10.99 -20.10
CA GLY A 252 9.23 11.07 -18.64
C GLY A 252 9.98 9.86 -18.08
N ILE A 253 10.15 9.82 -16.77
CA ILE A 253 10.88 8.77 -16.04
C ILE A 253 9.85 7.89 -15.32
N VAL A 254 10.02 6.56 -15.44
CA VAL A 254 9.07 5.54 -14.97
C VAL A 254 7.67 5.80 -15.52
N VAL A 255 7.54 5.83 -16.84
CA VAL A 255 6.25 5.93 -17.52
C VAL A 255 5.68 4.51 -17.58
N MET A 256 4.57 4.15 -16.92
CA MET A 256 3.80 4.87 -15.90
C MET A 256 4.14 4.35 -14.49
N GLY A 257 4.08 5.20 -13.47
CA GLY A 257 4.20 4.78 -12.08
C GLY A 257 3.03 3.88 -11.66
N PHE A 258 1.82 4.25 -12.11
CA PHE A 258 0.60 3.46 -12.01
C PHE A 258 -0.34 3.76 -13.19
N VAL A 259 -1.32 2.87 -13.41
CA VAL A 259 -2.47 3.08 -14.29
C VAL A 259 -3.71 2.62 -13.53
N GLU A 260 -4.64 3.54 -13.29
CA GLU A 260 -5.85 3.33 -12.49
C GLU A 260 -7.10 3.59 -13.33
N ARG A 261 -8.11 2.72 -13.19
CA ARG A 261 -9.41 2.94 -13.85
C ARG A 261 -10.27 3.84 -12.97
N LEU A 262 -10.83 4.90 -13.55
CA LEU A 262 -11.74 5.83 -12.89
C LEU A 262 -13.17 5.31 -12.96
N SER A 263 -14.05 5.84 -12.10
CA SER A 263 -15.48 5.50 -12.08
C SER A 263 -16.21 5.83 -13.39
N ASP A 264 -15.74 6.84 -14.14
CA ASP A 264 -16.26 7.19 -15.47
C ASP A 264 -15.75 6.28 -16.60
N GLY A 265 -14.91 5.30 -16.29
CA GLY A 265 -14.36 4.33 -17.23
C GLY A 265 -13.07 4.76 -17.94
N ARG A 266 -12.63 6.00 -17.77
CA ARG A 266 -11.29 6.44 -18.22
C ARG A 266 -10.20 5.80 -17.37
N TYR A 267 -8.96 5.90 -17.84
CA TYR A 267 -7.77 5.56 -17.09
C TYR A 267 -7.00 6.82 -16.74
N LEU A 268 -6.58 6.93 -15.48
CA LEU A 268 -5.62 7.90 -14.98
C LEU A 268 -4.26 7.21 -14.84
N ALA A 269 -3.20 7.85 -15.34
CA ALA A 269 -1.84 7.43 -15.08
C ALA A 269 -1.00 8.63 -14.62
N MET A 270 -0.01 8.37 -13.77
CA MET A 270 0.96 9.39 -13.37
C MET A 270 2.38 8.87 -13.43
N PHE A 271 3.30 9.81 -13.64
CA PHE A 271 4.73 9.61 -13.70
C PHE A 271 5.44 10.92 -13.31
N HIS A 272 6.76 10.96 -13.45
CA HIS A 272 7.53 12.17 -13.16
C HIS A 272 8.57 12.46 -14.24
N ASP A 273 9.10 13.68 -14.26
CA ASP A 273 10.32 14.03 -14.99
C ASP A 273 11.10 15.09 -14.21
N ASP A 274 12.39 15.23 -14.50
CA ASP A 274 13.25 16.25 -13.89
C ASP A 274 13.69 17.33 -14.89
N GLY A 275 12.96 17.44 -16.01
CA GLY A 275 13.19 18.36 -17.13
C GLY A 275 13.98 17.74 -18.27
N ARG A 276 14.69 16.62 -18.05
CA ARG A 276 15.57 16.01 -19.05
C ARG A 276 14.80 15.29 -20.15
N PHE A 277 13.68 14.67 -19.84
CA PHE A 277 13.06 13.69 -20.74
C PHE A 277 11.59 13.96 -21.02
N PHE A 278 11.04 15.09 -20.59
CA PHE A 278 9.68 15.46 -20.95
C PHE A 278 9.53 15.82 -22.44
N ARG A 279 10.57 16.38 -23.06
CA ARG A 279 10.58 16.83 -24.47
C ARG A 279 11.94 16.63 -25.13
N ALA A 280 11.98 16.74 -26.46
CA ALA A 280 13.22 16.71 -27.23
C ALA A 280 14.24 17.72 -26.69
N GLY A 281 15.47 17.28 -26.45
CA GLY A 281 16.56 18.16 -26.00
C GLY A 281 16.37 18.75 -24.59
N GLY A 282 15.51 18.15 -23.76
CA GLY A 282 15.34 18.51 -22.36
C GLY A 282 16.64 18.54 -21.57
N LYS A 283 16.65 19.29 -20.46
CA LYS A 283 17.79 19.44 -19.55
C LYS A 283 17.29 19.40 -18.12
N ALA A 284 18.16 18.96 -17.20
CA ALA A 284 17.82 18.94 -15.79
C ALA A 284 17.40 20.34 -15.31
N ALA A 285 16.20 20.43 -14.74
CA ALA A 285 15.60 21.68 -14.30
C ALA A 285 15.97 22.05 -12.85
N GLY A 286 16.50 21.10 -12.08
CA GLY A 286 16.69 21.26 -10.64
C GLY A 286 15.39 21.15 -9.84
N THR A 287 14.29 20.77 -10.50
CA THR A 287 13.00 20.40 -9.91
C THR A 287 12.62 19.00 -10.39
N PHE A 288 11.81 18.32 -9.61
CA PHE A 288 11.09 17.12 -10.05
C PHE A 288 9.61 17.49 -10.19
N THR A 289 9.03 17.11 -11.33
CA THR A 289 7.65 17.43 -11.69
C THR A 289 6.85 16.15 -11.85
N LEU A 290 5.75 16.04 -11.11
CA LEU A 290 4.73 14.98 -11.27
C LEU A 290 3.76 15.38 -12.37
N TYR A 291 3.46 14.43 -13.25
CA TYR A 291 2.50 14.61 -14.33
C TYR A 291 1.37 13.58 -14.23
N LYS A 292 0.17 13.97 -14.68
CA LYS A 292 -0.97 13.08 -14.91
C LYS A 292 -1.39 13.08 -16.37
N THR A 293 -1.89 11.94 -16.85
CA THR A 293 -2.44 11.80 -18.21
C THR A 293 -3.60 10.81 -18.20
N PHE A 294 -4.50 10.93 -19.16
CA PHE A 294 -5.74 10.15 -19.24
C PHE A 294 -5.86 9.37 -20.54
N SER A 295 -6.46 8.17 -20.47
CA SER A 295 -6.88 7.40 -21.63
C SER A 295 -8.37 7.08 -21.56
N SER A 296 -9.06 7.16 -22.71
CA SER A 296 -10.50 6.84 -22.82
C SER A 296 -10.81 5.67 -23.76
N ASP A 297 -9.78 5.07 -24.37
CA ASP A 297 -9.91 4.03 -25.41
C ASP A 297 -9.26 2.70 -25.00
N GLY A 298 -9.13 2.48 -23.70
CA GLY A 298 -8.47 1.28 -23.16
C GLY A 298 -6.95 1.30 -23.35
N GLY A 299 -6.31 2.48 -23.26
CA GLY A 299 -4.87 2.63 -23.18
C GLY A 299 -4.12 2.75 -24.50
N LEU A 300 -4.83 2.89 -25.63
CA LEU A 300 -4.21 3.04 -26.96
C LEU A 300 -3.77 4.48 -27.23
N SER A 301 -4.51 5.46 -26.73
CA SER A 301 -4.13 6.87 -26.77
C SER A 301 -4.27 7.53 -25.40
N TRP A 302 -3.47 8.59 -25.21
CA TRP A 302 -3.29 9.28 -23.94
C TRP A 302 -3.28 10.79 -24.16
N SER A 303 -3.92 11.54 -23.26
CA SER A 303 -3.92 13.00 -23.30
C SER A 303 -2.51 13.56 -23.10
N LEU A 304 -2.28 14.80 -23.54
CA LEU A 304 -1.04 15.49 -23.18
C LEU A 304 -0.91 15.53 -21.65
N PRO A 305 0.26 15.19 -21.08
CA PRO A 305 0.43 15.19 -19.63
C PRO A 305 0.27 16.58 -19.01
N GLU A 306 -0.49 16.63 -17.92
CA GLU A 306 -0.74 17.83 -17.12
C GLU A 306 0.14 17.80 -15.87
N GLU A 307 0.75 18.93 -15.52
CA GLU A 307 1.51 19.06 -14.27
C GLU A 307 0.56 18.96 -13.06
N VAL A 308 0.97 18.18 -12.06
CA VAL A 308 0.27 18.04 -10.78
C VAL A 308 1.02 18.77 -9.67
N LEU A 309 2.34 18.62 -9.64
CA LEU A 309 3.19 19.18 -8.58
C LEU A 309 4.63 19.27 -9.08
N SER A 310 5.28 20.44 -8.93
CA SER A 310 6.70 20.62 -9.20
C SER A 310 7.41 21.21 -7.99
N ARG A 311 8.49 20.57 -7.54
CA ARG A 311 9.25 20.98 -6.35
C ARG A 311 10.75 20.81 -6.52
N SER A 312 11.52 21.74 -5.95
CA SER A 312 12.99 21.70 -5.87
C SER A 312 13.49 21.44 -4.44
N ASP A 313 12.68 21.73 -3.42
CA ASP A 313 13.04 21.55 -2.02
C ASP A 313 13.02 20.07 -1.61
N VAL A 314 12.09 19.31 -2.16
CA VAL A 314 12.02 17.84 -2.19
C VAL A 314 11.86 17.36 -3.63
N HIS A 315 12.42 16.20 -3.97
CA HIS A 315 12.30 15.64 -5.32
C HIS A 315 11.31 14.48 -5.30
N LEU A 316 10.03 14.80 -5.46
CA LEU A 316 8.95 13.81 -5.38
C LEU A 316 8.78 13.09 -6.72
N CYS A 317 8.81 11.75 -6.69
CA CYS A 317 8.74 10.93 -7.89
C CYS A 317 8.12 9.55 -7.69
N GLU A 318 8.09 8.78 -8.79
CA GLU A 318 7.74 7.35 -8.84
C GLU A 318 6.46 7.02 -8.08
N PRO A 319 5.33 7.62 -8.51
CA PRO A 319 4.08 7.57 -7.77
C PRO A 319 3.51 6.15 -7.71
N GLY A 320 3.17 5.69 -6.50
CA GLY A 320 2.47 4.45 -6.23
C GLY A 320 1.07 4.71 -5.65
N LEU A 321 0.02 4.20 -6.31
CA LEU A 321 -1.37 4.46 -5.94
C LEU A 321 -1.95 3.39 -5.01
N VAL A 322 -2.77 3.84 -4.05
CA VAL A 322 -3.66 3.02 -3.25
C VAL A 322 -5.06 3.64 -3.25
N ARG A 323 -6.10 2.89 -3.60
CA ARG A 323 -7.49 3.31 -3.34
C ARG A 323 -7.91 2.93 -1.92
N SER A 324 -8.69 3.78 -1.28
CA SER A 324 -9.44 3.46 -0.06
C SER A 324 -10.36 2.24 -0.26
N PRO A 325 -10.70 1.50 0.80
CA PRO A 325 -11.59 0.34 0.70
C PRO A 325 -12.98 0.64 0.10
N ASP A 326 -13.50 1.85 0.29
CA ASP A 326 -14.78 2.28 -0.29
C ASP A 326 -14.64 2.87 -1.71
N GLY A 327 -13.41 2.97 -2.21
CA GLY A 327 -13.06 3.46 -3.54
C GLY A 327 -13.10 4.97 -3.73
N LYS A 328 -13.55 5.75 -2.73
CA LYS A 328 -13.80 7.20 -2.88
C LYS A 328 -12.54 8.05 -2.82
N ARG A 329 -11.54 7.58 -2.08
CA ARG A 329 -10.24 8.24 -1.93
C ARG A 329 -9.12 7.50 -2.63
N MET A 330 -8.17 8.26 -3.14
CA MET A 330 -6.90 7.82 -3.70
C MET A 330 -5.76 8.39 -2.87
N ALA A 331 -4.92 7.55 -2.30
CA ALA A 331 -3.66 7.95 -1.69
C ALA A 331 -2.50 7.63 -2.65
N LEU A 332 -1.70 8.64 -2.97
CA LEU A 332 -0.54 8.50 -3.83
C LEU A 332 0.74 8.62 -3.01
N LEU A 333 1.43 7.50 -2.84
CA LEU A 333 2.72 7.42 -2.17
C LEU A 333 3.82 7.85 -3.14
N LEU A 334 4.70 8.72 -2.68
CA LEU A 334 5.71 9.40 -3.48
C LEU A 334 7.09 9.14 -2.86
N ARG A 335 8.02 8.69 -3.69
CA ARG A 335 9.43 8.64 -3.32
C ARG A 335 9.95 10.07 -3.11
N GLU A 336 10.77 10.26 -2.08
CA GLU A 336 11.55 11.48 -1.88
C GLU A 336 13.02 11.21 -2.27
N ASN A 337 13.44 11.79 -3.40
CA ASN A 337 14.71 11.45 -4.02
C ASN A 337 15.92 12.24 -3.46
N ARG A 338 15.73 13.36 -2.76
CA ARG A 338 16.85 14.12 -2.16
C ARG A 338 17.42 13.46 -0.91
N ARG A 339 16.68 12.53 -0.30
CA ARG A 339 17.03 11.82 0.95
C ARG A 339 17.12 12.76 2.14
N LEU A 340 16.28 13.79 2.15
CA LEU A 340 16.24 14.79 3.23
C LEU A 340 15.06 14.60 4.17
N LYS A 341 14.01 13.94 3.68
CA LYS A 341 12.74 13.75 4.39
C LYS A 341 12.23 12.33 4.20
N ASN A 342 11.16 11.98 4.89
CA ASN A 342 10.44 10.75 4.60
C ASN A 342 9.84 10.78 3.18
N SER A 343 9.34 9.63 2.73
CA SER A 343 8.46 9.58 1.56
C SER A 343 7.22 10.44 1.80
N PHE A 344 6.49 10.77 0.75
CA PHE A 344 5.33 11.66 0.82
C PHE A 344 4.05 10.95 0.41
N VAL A 345 2.91 11.53 0.79
CA VAL A 345 1.59 11.17 0.28
C VAL A 345 0.82 12.42 -0.10
N ILE A 346 0.10 12.33 -1.22
CA ILE A 346 -0.97 13.25 -1.62
C ILE A 346 -2.27 12.46 -1.76
N VAL A 347 -3.41 13.08 -1.48
CA VAL A 347 -4.72 12.42 -1.49
C VAL A 347 -5.66 13.12 -2.47
N SER A 348 -6.43 12.34 -3.24
CA SER A 348 -7.54 12.83 -4.05
C SER A 348 -8.85 12.22 -3.56
N GLU A 349 -9.90 13.04 -3.51
CA GLU A 349 -11.29 12.64 -3.19
C GLU A 349 -12.22 12.79 -4.41
N ASP A 350 -11.67 13.11 -5.58
CA ASP A 350 -12.38 13.49 -6.79
C ASP A 350 -11.81 12.81 -8.05
N GLU A 351 -11.40 11.54 -7.91
CA GLU A 351 -10.92 10.69 -9.01
C GLU A 351 -9.68 11.27 -9.74
N GLY A 352 -8.79 11.91 -8.98
CA GLY A 352 -7.53 12.48 -9.47
C GLY A 352 -7.67 13.82 -10.20
N ALA A 353 -8.83 14.47 -10.10
CA ALA A 353 -9.02 15.82 -10.63
C ALA A 353 -8.19 16.83 -9.83
N SER A 354 -8.22 16.76 -8.50
CA SER A 354 -7.39 17.55 -7.59
C SER A 354 -6.67 16.67 -6.55
N TRP A 355 -5.63 17.23 -5.93
CA TRP A 355 -4.80 16.54 -4.95
C TRP A 355 -4.52 17.46 -3.76
N SER A 356 -4.45 16.87 -2.57
CA SER A 356 -4.09 17.57 -1.34
C SER A 356 -2.65 18.09 -1.39
N GLU A 357 -2.32 19.00 -0.47
CA GLU A 357 -0.92 19.35 -0.20
C GLU A 357 -0.10 18.10 0.19
N PRO A 358 1.16 17.99 -0.26
CA PRO A 358 2.03 16.86 0.10
C PRO A 358 2.39 16.87 1.58
N ARG A 359 2.21 15.72 2.23
CA ARG A 359 2.68 15.48 3.61
C ARG A 359 3.61 14.28 3.65
N GLU A 360 4.53 14.27 4.61
CA GLU A 360 5.38 13.10 4.87
C GLU A 360 4.53 11.92 5.35
N VAL A 361 4.87 10.72 4.89
CA VAL A 361 4.35 9.48 5.49
C VAL A 361 5.14 9.15 6.75
N VAL A 362 4.61 8.20 7.52
CA VAL A 362 5.35 7.62 8.65
C VAL A 362 6.67 7.04 8.21
N ARG A 363 7.62 7.02 9.14
CA ARG A 363 8.95 6.51 8.93
C ARG A 363 8.94 5.06 8.39
N GLU A 364 8.01 4.24 8.85
CA GLU A 364 7.80 2.84 8.46
C GLU A 364 7.35 2.68 7.01
N LEU A 365 6.92 3.76 6.34
CA LEU A 365 6.58 3.78 4.93
C LEU A 365 7.58 4.58 4.09
N THR A 366 8.73 4.99 4.64
CA THR A 366 9.76 5.70 3.86
C THR A 366 10.56 4.73 2.98
N GLY A 367 10.54 4.91 1.66
CA GLY A 367 11.21 4.02 0.71
C GLY A 367 10.95 4.25 -0.78
N ASP A 368 11.45 3.32 -1.61
CA ASP A 368 11.47 3.42 -3.08
C ASP A 368 11.16 2.09 -3.82
N ARG A 369 10.36 2.06 -4.88
CA ARG A 369 9.07 2.74 -4.99
C ARG A 369 8.02 1.88 -4.29
N HIS A 370 6.94 2.49 -3.86
CA HIS A 370 5.82 1.81 -3.23
C HIS A 370 4.97 1.09 -4.28
N THR A 371 4.77 -0.21 -4.10
CA THR A 371 3.79 -0.97 -4.86
C THR A 371 2.88 -1.71 -3.88
N ALA A 372 1.59 -1.44 -3.97
CA ALA A 372 0.62 -1.82 -2.96
C ALA A 372 -0.44 -2.78 -3.52
N LYS A 373 -0.84 -3.76 -2.71
CA LYS A 373 -1.99 -4.64 -2.97
C LYS A 373 -2.73 -4.99 -1.69
N TYR A 374 -4.04 -5.07 -1.77
CA TYR A 374 -4.88 -5.54 -0.67
C TYR A 374 -4.82 -7.06 -0.55
N ALA A 375 -4.78 -7.53 0.69
CA ALA A 375 -5.07 -8.90 1.07
C ALA A 375 -6.59 -9.12 1.13
N PRO A 376 -7.06 -10.38 1.04
CA PRO A 376 -8.49 -10.71 1.16
C PRO A 376 -9.15 -10.26 2.47
N ASP A 377 -8.38 -10.06 3.55
CA ASP A 377 -8.87 -9.60 4.86
C ASP A 377 -8.90 -8.07 5.02
N GLY A 378 -8.69 -7.34 3.92
CA GLY A 378 -8.70 -5.88 3.87
C GLY A 378 -7.43 -5.20 4.39
N ARG A 379 -6.41 -5.96 4.82
CA ARG A 379 -5.08 -5.39 5.07
C ARG A 379 -4.38 -5.06 3.77
N LEU A 380 -3.49 -4.08 3.83
CA LEU A 380 -2.69 -3.61 2.71
C LEU A 380 -1.25 -4.08 2.90
N VAL A 381 -0.65 -4.62 1.83
CA VAL A 381 0.79 -4.88 1.75
C VAL A 381 1.40 -3.93 0.75
N ILE A 382 2.42 -3.19 1.18
CA ILE A 382 3.17 -2.27 0.34
C ILE A 382 4.62 -2.70 0.33
N SER A 383 5.13 -3.13 -0.82
CA SER A 383 6.53 -3.53 -0.96
C SER A 383 7.35 -2.41 -1.60
N PHE A 384 8.58 -2.23 -1.11
CA PHE A 384 9.50 -1.17 -1.51
C PHE A 384 10.92 -1.45 -1.00
N ARG A 385 11.90 -0.67 -1.45
CA ARG A 385 13.23 -0.55 -0.84
C ARG A 385 13.16 0.35 0.38
N ASP A 386 13.62 -0.14 1.51
CA ASP A 386 13.70 0.67 2.71
C ASP A 386 14.72 1.80 2.57
N MET A 387 14.28 3.05 2.76
CA MET A 387 15.14 4.23 2.75
C MET A 387 14.99 5.06 4.02
N ALA A 388 14.34 4.51 5.05
CA ALA A 388 14.10 5.24 6.27
C ALA A 388 15.42 5.51 7.01
N SER A 389 15.67 6.77 7.38
CA SER A 389 16.90 7.16 8.07
C SER A 389 17.09 6.36 9.37
N GLY A 390 18.30 5.80 9.56
CA GLY A 390 18.64 4.97 10.72
C GLY A 390 17.93 3.61 10.76
N SER A 391 17.33 3.15 9.66
CA SER A 391 16.66 1.85 9.63
C SER A 391 17.66 0.70 9.72
N PRO A 392 17.40 -0.36 10.50
CA PRO A 392 18.26 -1.54 10.55
C PRO A 392 18.33 -2.27 9.21
N THR A 393 17.35 -2.04 8.33
CA THR A 393 17.25 -2.63 6.98
C THR A 393 17.42 -1.59 5.88
N TYR A 394 18.08 -0.47 6.15
CA TYR A 394 18.28 0.58 5.16
C TYR A 394 18.95 0.02 3.90
N GLY A 395 18.32 0.21 2.74
CA GLY A 395 18.78 -0.30 1.45
C GLY A 395 18.27 -1.70 1.10
N ASP A 396 17.56 -2.38 1.99
CA ASP A 396 16.99 -3.70 1.75
C ASP A 396 15.63 -3.67 1.06
N TRP A 397 15.23 -4.85 0.57
CA TRP A 397 13.89 -5.08 0.08
C TRP A 397 12.94 -5.47 1.22
N VAL A 398 11.92 -4.65 1.43
CA VAL A 398 10.96 -4.80 2.52
C VAL A 398 9.51 -4.82 2.02
N ALA A 399 8.62 -5.22 2.92
CA ALA A 399 7.19 -4.95 2.84
C ALA A 399 6.69 -4.31 4.14
N TRP A 400 5.72 -3.42 4.01
CA TRP A 400 4.92 -2.88 5.08
C TRP A 400 3.54 -3.51 5.03
N VAL A 401 2.97 -3.87 6.19
CA VAL A 401 1.61 -4.39 6.31
C VAL A 401 0.83 -3.47 7.25
N GLY A 402 -0.34 -3.01 6.84
CA GLY A 402 -1.23 -2.19 7.65
C GLY A 402 -2.58 -2.04 6.98
N ARG A 403 -3.24 -0.91 7.17
CA ARG A 403 -4.51 -0.55 6.52
C ARG A 403 -4.41 0.81 5.83
N PHE A 404 -5.41 1.14 5.01
CA PHE A 404 -5.47 2.43 4.33
C PHE A 404 -5.50 3.59 5.34
N GLU A 405 -6.25 3.41 6.43
CA GLU A 405 -6.42 4.38 7.50
C GLU A 405 -5.09 4.67 8.21
N ASP A 406 -4.16 3.72 8.22
CA ASP A 406 -2.82 3.95 8.78
C ASP A 406 -2.02 4.94 7.93
N ILE A 407 -2.19 4.92 6.60
CA ILE A 407 -1.58 5.90 5.71
C ILE A 407 -2.18 7.29 5.99
N GLU A 408 -3.51 7.37 6.12
CA GLU A 408 -4.25 8.62 6.35
C GLU A 408 -3.89 9.26 7.69
N SER A 409 -3.96 8.48 8.77
CA SER A 409 -3.70 8.93 10.13
C SER A 409 -2.21 9.04 10.48
N GLY A 410 -1.33 8.60 9.59
CA GLY A 410 0.10 8.58 9.86
C GLY A 410 0.45 7.59 10.97
N LYS A 411 -0.12 6.38 10.91
CA LYS A 411 0.22 5.27 11.79
C LYS A 411 1.29 4.37 11.16
N PRO A 412 2.17 3.80 12.00
CA PRO A 412 3.27 2.92 11.59
C PRO A 412 2.85 1.62 10.92
N GLY A 413 1.57 1.22 10.97
CA GLY A 413 1.07 -0.05 10.44
C GLY A 413 1.35 -1.24 11.37
N GLN A 414 0.95 -2.43 10.93
CA GLN A 414 1.04 -3.67 11.68
C GLN A 414 2.45 -4.30 11.64
N TYR A 415 3.04 -4.43 10.44
CA TYR A 415 4.32 -5.12 10.25
C TYR A 415 5.28 -4.37 9.33
N ARG A 416 6.57 -4.50 9.65
CA ARG A 416 7.68 -4.28 8.74
C ARG A 416 8.38 -5.61 8.51
N VAL A 417 8.41 -6.06 7.25
CA VAL A 417 8.88 -7.38 6.86
C VAL A 417 10.10 -7.23 5.98
N ARG A 418 11.28 -7.67 6.43
CA ARG A 418 12.47 -7.78 5.58
C ARG A 418 12.29 -8.98 4.67
N LEU A 419 12.11 -8.75 3.36
CA LEU A 419 11.88 -9.83 2.40
C LEU A 419 13.20 -10.44 1.95
N MET A 420 14.20 -9.62 1.63
CA MET A 420 15.57 -10.05 1.35
C MET A 420 16.60 -9.00 1.78
N ASP A 421 17.78 -9.49 2.14
CA ASP A 421 18.98 -8.73 2.49
C ASP A 421 19.71 -8.31 1.20
N ASN A 422 19.86 -7.00 1.00
CA ASN A 422 20.59 -6.48 -0.16
C ASN A 422 22.06 -6.25 0.18
N LEU A 423 22.96 -6.90 -0.55
CA LEU A 423 24.39 -6.93 -0.22
C LEU A 423 25.18 -5.77 -0.85
N GLN A 424 24.53 -4.84 -1.55
CA GLN A 424 25.20 -3.70 -2.20
C GLN A 424 24.39 -2.40 -2.08
N GLY A 425 24.74 -1.59 -1.07
CA GLY A 425 24.17 -0.26 -0.85
C GLY A 425 22.64 -0.29 -0.86
N ALA A 426 22.05 0.58 -1.67
CA ALA A 426 20.59 0.67 -1.86
C ALA A 426 20.17 0.24 -3.28
N ASP A 427 21.00 -0.48 -4.02
CA ASP A 427 20.69 -0.85 -5.40
C ASP A 427 19.86 -2.15 -5.46
N CYS A 428 18.59 -2.06 -5.07
CA CYS A 428 17.65 -3.19 -5.12
C CYS A 428 16.20 -2.73 -5.16
N ALA A 429 15.27 -3.67 -5.09
CA ALA A 429 13.83 -3.47 -5.03
C ALA A 429 13.24 -2.90 -6.34
N TYR A 430 12.30 -1.95 -6.27
CA TYR A 430 11.30 -1.64 -7.31
C TYR A 430 10.41 -2.84 -7.63
N PRO A 431 9.63 -3.30 -6.64
CA PRO A 431 8.93 -4.58 -6.75
C PRO A 431 7.67 -4.49 -7.59
N GLY A 432 7.40 -5.54 -8.35
CA GLY A 432 6.04 -5.93 -8.70
C GLY A 432 5.40 -6.70 -7.55
N VAL A 433 4.12 -6.47 -7.27
CA VAL A 433 3.39 -7.12 -6.16
C VAL A 433 2.08 -7.68 -6.71
N GLU A 434 1.94 -9.00 -6.65
CA GLU A 434 0.72 -9.71 -7.05
C GLU A 434 0.12 -10.46 -5.86
N VAL A 435 -1.21 -10.66 -5.90
CA VAL A 435 -1.95 -11.42 -4.87
C VAL A 435 -2.75 -12.51 -5.55
N LEU A 436 -2.45 -13.75 -5.20
CA LEU A 436 -3.18 -14.93 -5.68
C LEU A 436 -4.52 -15.09 -4.94
N PRO A 437 -5.48 -15.85 -5.51
CA PRO A 437 -6.82 -16.01 -4.91
C PRO A 437 -6.83 -16.58 -3.49
N ASP A 438 -5.80 -17.34 -3.14
CA ASP A 438 -5.65 -17.95 -1.82
C ASP A 438 -4.98 -17.03 -0.79
N GLY A 439 -4.83 -15.74 -1.13
CA GLY A 439 -4.19 -14.71 -0.30
C GLY A 439 -2.66 -14.74 -0.30
N THR A 440 -2.02 -15.54 -1.17
CA THR A 440 -0.56 -15.53 -1.32
C THR A 440 -0.10 -14.27 -2.03
N PHE A 441 0.79 -13.51 -1.38
CA PHE A 441 1.55 -12.45 -2.02
C PHE A 441 2.72 -13.04 -2.79
N VAL A 442 2.91 -12.58 -4.02
CA VAL A 442 4.08 -12.84 -4.86
C VAL A 442 4.73 -11.50 -5.16
N CYS A 443 5.72 -11.12 -4.36
CA CYS A 443 6.48 -9.90 -4.57
C CYS A 443 7.72 -10.24 -5.40
N THR A 444 8.01 -9.50 -6.46
CA THR A 444 9.10 -9.80 -7.41
C THR A 444 9.94 -8.58 -7.65
N THR A 445 11.26 -8.70 -7.51
CA THR A 445 12.16 -7.55 -7.57
C THR A 445 13.58 -7.92 -7.98
N TYR A 446 14.43 -6.92 -8.28
CA TYR A 446 15.86 -7.13 -8.48
C TYR A 446 16.68 -6.74 -7.25
N GLY A 447 17.92 -7.24 -7.15
CA GLY A 447 18.87 -6.78 -6.16
C GLY A 447 20.15 -7.61 -6.13
N HIS A 448 21.08 -7.21 -5.27
CA HIS A 448 22.36 -7.90 -5.08
C HIS A 448 22.23 -8.94 -3.96
N TRP A 449 21.75 -10.12 -4.33
CA TRP A 449 21.45 -11.20 -3.39
C TRP A 449 22.66 -12.11 -3.08
N GLU A 450 23.73 -11.98 -3.87
CA GLU A 450 24.97 -12.73 -3.73
C GLU A 450 26.17 -11.78 -3.77
N ALA A 451 27.09 -11.94 -2.83
CA ALA A 451 28.24 -11.05 -2.69
C ALA A 451 29.12 -11.07 -3.95
N GLY A 452 29.44 -9.88 -4.47
CA GLY A 452 30.29 -9.71 -5.65
C GLY A 452 29.64 -10.13 -6.98
N LYS A 453 28.34 -10.45 -7.00
CA LYS A 453 27.60 -10.79 -8.22
C LYS A 453 26.74 -9.62 -8.71
N PRO A 454 26.53 -9.48 -10.04
CA PRO A 454 25.54 -8.56 -10.59
C PRO A 454 24.14 -8.84 -10.04
N PRO A 455 23.26 -7.82 -10.01
CA PRO A 455 21.93 -8.02 -9.48
C PRO A 455 21.08 -8.83 -10.43
N TYR A 456 20.15 -9.59 -9.84
CA TYR A 456 19.26 -10.48 -10.55
C TYR A 456 17.86 -10.49 -9.92
N ILE A 457 16.90 -11.06 -10.64
CA ILE A 457 15.49 -10.93 -10.30
C ILE A 457 15.03 -12.15 -9.49
N VAL A 458 14.38 -11.90 -8.35
CA VAL A 458 13.86 -12.90 -7.43
C VAL A 458 12.41 -12.58 -7.07
N SER A 459 11.60 -13.61 -6.90
CA SER A 459 10.28 -13.52 -6.27
C SER A 459 10.33 -14.09 -4.85
N VAL A 460 9.62 -13.45 -3.92
CA VAL A 460 9.36 -13.92 -2.56
C VAL A 460 7.86 -14.15 -2.40
N ARG A 461 7.49 -15.31 -1.83
CA ARG A 461 6.09 -15.71 -1.60
C ARG A 461 5.76 -15.81 -0.11
N PHE A 462 4.64 -15.23 0.33
CA PHE A 462 4.17 -15.32 1.72
C PHE A 462 2.66 -15.06 1.85
N LYS A 463 2.07 -15.45 2.99
CA LYS A 463 0.70 -15.08 3.38
C LYS A 463 0.71 -14.26 4.67
N LEU A 464 -0.25 -13.36 4.82
CA LEU A 464 -0.37 -12.60 6.06
C LEU A 464 -0.65 -13.47 7.29
N THR A 465 -1.42 -14.55 7.15
CA THR A 465 -1.65 -15.52 8.24
C THR A 465 -0.37 -16.21 8.72
N GLU A 466 0.64 -16.34 7.85
CA GLU A 466 1.95 -16.86 8.24
C GLU A 466 2.76 -15.80 9.00
N LEU A 467 2.69 -14.54 8.57
CA LEU A 467 3.30 -13.42 9.29
C LEU A 467 2.69 -13.25 10.68
N ASP A 468 1.37 -13.36 10.79
CA ASP A 468 0.64 -13.30 12.06
C ASP A 468 1.16 -14.38 13.03
N ARG A 469 1.35 -15.61 12.52
CA ARG A 469 1.91 -16.72 13.31
C ARG A 469 3.35 -16.44 13.75
N LEU A 470 4.21 -15.99 12.83
CA LEU A 470 5.60 -15.65 13.15
C LEU A 470 5.67 -14.54 14.22
N ALA A 471 4.82 -13.52 14.12
CA ALA A 471 4.74 -12.45 15.09
C ALA A 471 4.30 -12.94 16.48
N MET A 472 3.40 -13.93 16.56
CA MET A 472 3.01 -14.55 17.82
C MET A 472 4.14 -15.40 18.43
N GLU A 473 4.86 -16.17 17.61
CA GLU A 473 5.97 -17.01 18.06
C GLU A 473 7.16 -16.19 18.57
N SER A 474 7.45 -15.05 17.94
CA SER A 474 8.49 -14.12 18.38
C SER A 474 8.15 -13.38 19.68
N ALA A 475 6.86 -13.26 20.04
CA ALA A 475 6.41 -12.59 21.27
C ALA A 475 6.37 -13.54 22.48
N GLY A 476 6.46 -14.86 22.28
CA GLY A 476 6.47 -15.88 23.33
C GLY A 476 7.86 -16.35 23.77
N ARG A 477 8.92 -15.69 23.30
CA ARG A 477 10.32 -15.85 23.74
C ARG A 477 10.76 -14.57 24.44
#